data_AF-A0A6N8R5L3-F1
#
_entry.id   AF-A0A6N8R5L3-F1
#
_cell.length_a   1.000
_cell.length_b   1.000
_cell.length_c   1.000
_cell.angle_alpha   90.00
_cell.angle_beta   90.00
_cell.angle_gamma   90.00
#
_symmetry.space_group_name_H-M   'P 1'
#
loop_
_entity.id
_entity.type
_entity.pdbx_description
1 polymer ?
#
loop_
_entity_poly.entity_id
_entity_poly.type
_entity_poly.pdbx_seq_one_letter_code
_entity_poly.pdbx_strand_id
1 'polypeptide(L)'
;HQKAFIARGLTEALTRVIAIVVQPGVEFDHSNIIHYQPQEAQPLAQWIESTRMVYEAHSTDYQTRTAYWELVRDHFAILKVGPALTFALREAIFALAQIEQELIAPENRSGCLAVIEEVMLDEPQYWKKYYRTGFNDSLLDIRYSLSDRIRYYWPHSRIKNSVETMMVNLEGVDIPLGMISQYLPKQFERIQSGELSAIPHQLIMDKIYDVLRAYRYGCAE
;
A
#
# COMPACT_ATOMS: atom_id res chain seq x y z
N HIS A 1 -23.70 15.40 16.36
CA HIS A 1 -23.39 14.22 17.20
C HIS A 1 -23.72 14.43 18.68
N GLN A 2 -23.10 15.36 19.40
CA GLN A 2 -23.35 15.55 20.86
C GLN A 2 -24.84 15.59 21.25
N LYS A 3 -25.64 16.46 20.61
CA LYS A 3 -27.10 16.55 20.84
C LYS A 3 -27.82 15.20 20.66
N ALA A 4 -27.44 14.43 19.63
CA ALA A 4 -28.06 13.13 19.32
C ALA A 4 -27.69 12.05 20.35
N PHE A 5 -26.45 12.04 20.83
CA PHE A 5 -26.01 11.12 21.89
C PHE A 5 -26.77 11.40 23.19
N ILE A 6 -26.83 12.66 23.60
CA ILE A 6 -27.52 13.09 24.82
C ILE A 6 -29.02 12.76 24.74
N ALA A 7 -29.66 13.01 23.60
CA ALA A 7 -31.07 12.67 23.37
C ALA A 7 -31.37 11.16 23.47
N ARG A 8 -30.35 10.31 23.35
CA ARG A 8 -30.45 8.84 23.51
C ARG A 8 -29.94 8.35 24.86
N GLY A 9 -29.60 9.24 25.80
CA GLY A 9 -29.04 8.86 27.10
C GLY A 9 -27.60 8.34 27.05
N LEU A 10 -26.87 8.59 25.96
CA LEU A 10 -25.52 8.05 25.70
C LEU A 10 -24.39 8.98 26.17
N THR A 11 -24.58 9.71 27.27
CA THR A 11 -23.63 10.73 27.75
C THR A 11 -22.26 10.14 28.09
N GLU A 12 -22.24 8.94 28.67
CA GLU A 12 -20.99 8.26 29.02
C GLU A 12 -20.29 7.71 27.76
N ALA A 13 -21.03 7.20 26.77
CA ALA A 13 -20.45 6.81 25.48
C ALA A 13 -19.90 8.00 24.69
N LEU A 14 -20.46 9.20 24.86
CA LEU A 14 -19.95 10.41 24.21
C LEU A 14 -18.53 10.78 24.67
N THR A 15 -18.11 10.38 25.88
CA THR A 15 -16.73 10.63 26.37
C THR A 15 -15.70 9.76 25.65
N ARG A 16 -16.12 8.59 25.14
CA ARG A 16 -15.30 7.65 24.34
C ARG A 16 -15.16 8.03 22.87
N VAL A 17 -15.78 9.12 22.42
CA VAL A 17 -15.51 9.64 21.07
C VAL A 17 -14.13 10.30 21.12
N ILE A 18 -13.14 9.63 20.51
CA ILE A 18 -11.72 10.02 20.54
C ILE A 18 -11.26 10.74 19.28
N ALA A 19 -11.99 10.64 18.17
CA ALA A 19 -11.56 11.20 16.90
C ALA A 19 -12.73 11.64 16.03
N ILE A 20 -12.42 12.52 15.08
CA ILE A 20 -13.32 12.94 14.00
C ILE A 20 -12.57 12.83 12.66
N VAL A 21 -13.26 12.32 11.64
CA VAL A 21 -12.72 12.23 10.28
C VAL A 21 -12.90 13.56 9.57
N VAL A 22 -11.82 14.09 8.98
CA VAL A 22 -11.81 15.29 8.14
C VAL A 22 -10.87 15.09 6.94
N GLN A 23 -10.87 16.01 5.98
CA GLN A 23 -9.96 16.00 4.83
C GLN A 23 -8.82 17.02 5.06
N PRO A 24 -7.58 16.59 5.36
CA PRO A 24 -6.42 17.47 5.54
C PRO A 24 -5.80 18.00 4.24
N GLY A 25 -6.37 17.65 3.07
CA GLY A 25 -5.77 17.96 1.77
C GLY A 25 -4.80 16.89 1.28
N VAL A 26 -5.08 15.62 1.58
CA VAL A 26 -4.32 14.47 1.07
C VAL A 26 -5.22 13.56 0.25
N GLU A 27 -4.71 13.13 -0.90
CA GLU A 27 -5.42 12.25 -1.82
C GLU A 27 -4.44 11.60 -2.80
N PHE A 28 -4.88 10.56 -3.49
CA PHE A 28 -4.18 9.97 -4.63
C PHE A 28 -5.21 9.38 -5.60
N ASP A 29 -4.85 9.30 -6.88
CA ASP A 29 -5.68 8.68 -7.91
C ASP A 29 -4.98 7.51 -8.62
N HIS A 30 -4.89 7.49 -9.96
CA HIS A 30 -4.15 6.47 -10.69
C HIS A 30 -2.66 6.74 -10.74
N SER A 31 -2.27 8.00 -10.91
CA SER A 31 -0.89 8.40 -11.20
C SER A 31 -0.49 9.73 -10.57
N ASN A 32 -1.34 10.30 -9.72
CA ASN A 32 -1.09 11.57 -9.05
C ASN A 32 -1.28 11.44 -7.53
N ILE A 33 -0.50 12.22 -6.78
CA ILE A 33 -0.59 12.32 -5.32
C ILE A 33 -0.81 13.80 -4.99
N ILE A 34 -1.87 14.09 -4.24
CA ILE A 34 -2.09 15.40 -3.64
C ILE A 34 -1.34 15.41 -2.30
N HIS A 35 -0.22 16.12 -2.27
CA HIS A 35 0.65 16.18 -1.12
C HIS A 35 0.09 17.10 -0.04
N TYR A 36 0.21 16.66 1.21
CA TYR A 36 -0.17 17.46 2.38
C TYR A 36 0.47 18.85 2.34
N GLN A 37 -0.32 19.89 2.55
CA GLN A 37 0.12 21.29 2.65
C GLN A 37 -0.12 21.79 4.09
N PRO A 38 0.88 21.75 4.98
CA PRO A 38 0.67 22.02 6.41
C PRO A 38 0.08 23.40 6.71
N GLN A 39 0.42 24.40 5.88
CA GLN A 39 -0.07 25.77 6.05
C GLN A 39 -1.59 25.88 5.82
N GLU A 40 -2.14 25.09 4.90
CA GLU A 40 -3.56 25.11 4.55
C GLU A 40 -4.42 24.43 5.63
N ALA A 41 -3.86 23.49 6.39
CA ALA A 41 -4.56 22.75 7.43
C ALA A 41 -4.49 23.40 8.83
N GLN A 42 -3.73 24.49 9.01
CA GLN A 42 -3.56 25.14 10.32
C GLN A 42 -4.89 25.52 11.02
N PRO A 43 -5.92 26.05 10.33
CA PRO A 43 -7.20 26.32 10.99
C PRO A 43 -7.86 25.07 11.58
N LEU A 44 -7.71 23.91 10.92
CA LEU A 44 -8.20 22.63 11.45
C LEU A 44 -7.37 22.19 12.66
N ALA A 45 -6.04 22.24 12.55
CA ALA A 45 -5.12 21.87 13.61
C ALA A 45 -5.39 22.67 14.90
N GLN A 46 -5.58 23.99 14.78
CA GLN A 46 -5.86 24.84 15.95
C GLN A 46 -7.23 24.56 16.58
N TRP A 47 -8.24 24.20 15.79
CA TRP A 47 -9.59 23.95 16.31
C TRP A 47 -9.63 22.73 17.25
N ILE A 48 -8.96 21.64 16.87
CA ILE A 48 -9.05 20.36 17.58
C ILE A 48 -8.37 20.41 18.96
N GLU A 49 -7.39 21.29 19.16
CA GLU A 49 -6.68 21.50 20.44
C GLU A 49 -7.61 21.86 21.60
N SER A 50 -8.72 22.55 21.31
CA SER A 50 -9.74 22.88 22.31
C SER A 50 -10.65 21.71 22.70
N THR A 51 -10.45 20.55 22.06
CA THR A 51 -11.25 19.35 22.23
C THR A 51 -10.43 18.23 22.88
N ARG A 52 -11.09 17.15 23.32
CA ARG A 52 -10.42 15.92 23.80
C ARG A 52 -10.10 14.92 22.69
N MET A 53 -10.32 15.29 21.44
CA MET A 53 -10.26 14.40 20.28
C MET A 53 -8.99 14.68 19.48
N VAL A 54 -8.66 13.76 18.58
CA VAL A 54 -7.69 13.97 17.50
C VAL A 54 -8.40 13.86 16.15
N TYR A 55 -7.69 14.12 15.05
CA TYR A 55 -8.20 13.80 13.72
C TYR A 55 -7.81 12.38 13.29
N GLU A 56 -8.75 11.74 12.59
CA GLU A 56 -8.49 10.56 11.79
C GLU A 56 -8.46 10.95 10.30
N ALA A 57 -7.33 10.72 9.63
CA ALA A 57 -7.15 11.00 8.21
C ALA A 57 -7.22 9.69 7.40
N HIS A 58 -7.98 9.73 6.30
CA HIS A 58 -8.12 8.62 5.36
C HIS A 58 -7.30 8.90 4.10
N SER A 59 -7.02 7.86 3.32
CA SER A 59 -6.28 7.97 2.05
C SER A 59 -4.91 8.64 2.21
N THR A 60 -4.22 8.39 3.32
CA THR A 60 -2.91 8.99 3.61
C THR A 60 -1.77 8.25 2.89
N ASP A 61 -2.08 7.21 2.12
CA ASP A 61 -1.14 6.45 1.30
C ASP A 61 -0.25 7.36 0.43
N TYR A 62 0.98 6.90 0.19
CA TYR A 62 1.96 7.51 -0.72
C TYR A 62 2.51 8.90 -0.35
N GLN A 63 2.09 9.48 0.79
CA GLN A 63 2.69 10.71 1.30
C GLN A 63 4.15 10.49 1.71
N THR A 64 4.92 11.58 1.76
CA THR A 64 6.30 11.52 2.22
C THR A 64 6.37 11.25 3.73
N ARG A 65 7.49 10.69 4.21
CA ARG A 65 7.70 10.52 5.65
C ARG A 65 7.61 11.84 6.43
N THR A 66 8.07 12.94 5.85
CA THR A 66 7.96 14.28 6.43
C THR A 66 6.50 14.70 6.53
N ALA A 67 5.70 14.49 5.48
CA ALA A 67 4.26 14.77 5.53
C ALA A 67 3.56 13.94 6.62
N TYR A 68 3.93 12.68 6.85
CA TYR A 68 3.39 11.91 7.98
C TYR A 68 3.74 12.53 9.34
N TRP A 69 4.97 13.01 9.51
CA TRP A 69 5.37 13.73 10.73
C TRP A 69 4.59 15.04 10.90
N GLU A 70 4.42 15.82 9.82
CA GLU A 70 3.65 17.07 9.84
C GLU A 70 2.17 16.83 10.11
N LEU A 71 1.58 15.77 9.54
CA LEU A 71 0.20 15.35 9.81
C LEU A 71 0.00 15.05 11.30
N VAL A 72 0.89 14.26 11.90
CA VAL A 72 0.81 13.93 13.34
C VAL A 72 1.00 15.19 14.19
N ARG A 73 1.96 16.05 13.86
CA ARG A 73 2.17 17.36 14.52
C ARG A 73 0.90 18.21 14.47
N ASP A 74 0.19 18.20 13.36
CA ASP A 74 -1.04 18.96 13.13
C ASP A 74 -2.31 18.21 13.59
N HIS A 75 -2.15 17.26 14.51
CA HIS A 75 -3.19 16.49 15.21
C HIS A 75 -3.96 15.47 14.36
N PHE A 76 -3.51 15.18 13.13
CA PHE A 76 -3.92 14.00 12.37
C PHE A 76 -3.20 12.76 12.90
N ALA A 77 -3.53 12.38 14.14
CA ALA A 77 -2.82 11.36 14.89
C ALA A 77 -3.23 9.92 14.54
N ILE A 78 -4.37 9.73 13.87
CA ILE A 78 -4.79 8.42 13.35
C ILE A 78 -4.70 8.47 11.82
N LEU A 79 -3.65 7.87 11.27
CA LEU A 79 -3.37 7.84 9.84
C LEU A 79 -3.76 6.48 9.25
N LYS A 80 -4.75 6.45 8.35
CA LYS A 80 -5.18 5.21 7.69
C LYS A 80 -4.41 4.94 6.41
N VAL A 81 -3.77 3.78 6.39
CA VAL A 81 -3.07 3.23 5.23
C VAL A 81 -3.72 1.94 4.77
N GLY A 82 -3.75 1.70 3.46
CA GLY A 82 -4.27 0.46 2.87
C GLY A 82 -3.63 0.19 1.51
N PRO A 83 -4.08 0.88 0.43
CA PRO A 83 -3.55 0.70 -0.92
C PRO A 83 -2.02 0.71 -1.01
N ALA A 84 -1.30 1.56 -0.28
CA ALA A 84 0.17 1.57 -0.34
C ALA A 84 0.80 0.25 0.14
N LEU A 85 0.21 -0.42 1.12
CA LEU A 85 0.71 -1.70 1.62
C LEU A 85 0.58 -2.80 0.57
N THR A 86 -0.60 -2.93 -0.03
CA THR A 86 -0.87 -3.95 -1.07
C THR A 86 -0.23 -3.60 -2.41
N PHE A 87 -0.02 -2.31 -2.71
CA PHE A 87 0.76 -1.85 -3.85
C PHE A 87 2.24 -2.24 -3.70
N ALA A 88 2.84 -2.06 -2.52
CA ALA A 88 4.22 -2.49 -2.27
C ALA A 88 4.38 -4.01 -2.33
N LEU A 89 3.39 -4.76 -1.82
CA LEU A 89 3.31 -6.22 -2.01
C LEU A 89 3.24 -6.59 -3.49
N ARG A 90 2.38 -5.92 -4.27
CA ARG A 90 2.26 -6.16 -5.72
C ARG A 90 3.58 -5.94 -6.44
N GLU A 91 4.28 -4.84 -6.16
CA GLU A 91 5.60 -4.57 -6.73
C GLU A 91 6.60 -5.69 -6.42
N ALA A 92 6.58 -6.24 -5.20
CA ALA A 92 7.43 -7.37 -4.83
C ALA A 92 7.08 -8.63 -5.64
N ILE A 93 5.79 -8.97 -5.74
CA ILE A 93 5.32 -10.10 -6.54
C ILE A 93 5.70 -9.93 -8.02
N PHE A 94 5.56 -8.72 -8.58
CA PHE A 94 5.91 -8.46 -9.97
C PHE A 94 7.42 -8.58 -10.21
N ALA A 95 8.25 -8.05 -9.31
CA ALA A 95 9.70 -8.21 -9.38
C ALA A 95 10.11 -9.68 -9.30
N LEU A 96 9.55 -10.43 -8.36
CA LEU A 96 9.82 -11.87 -8.21
C LEU A 96 9.36 -12.67 -9.43
N ALA A 97 8.23 -12.33 -10.04
CA ALA A 97 7.76 -12.99 -11.25
C ALA A 97 8.67 -12.73 -12.46
N GLN A 98 9.28 -11.53 -12.56
CA GLN A 98 10.30 -11.25 -13.57
C GLN A 98 11.57 -12.08 -13.32
N ILE A 99 12.00 -12.19 -12.06
CA ILE A 99 13.13 -13.04 -11.67
C ILE A 99 12.85 -14.51 -12.03
N GLU A 100 11.65 -15.01 -11.72
CA GLU A 100 11.25 -16.39 -12.03
C GLU A 100 11.33 -16.68 -13.53
N GLN A 101 10.88 -15.75 -14.37
CA GLN A 101 10.90 -15.92 -15.83
C GLN A 101 12.30 -16.11 -16.41
N GLU A 102 13.32 -15.55 -15.79
CA GLU A 102 14.70 -15.65 -16.26
C GLU A 102 15.46 -16.79 -15.58
N LEU A 103 15.15 -17.09 -14.31
CA LEU A 103 15.91 -18.01 -13.48
C LEU A 103 15.39 -19.46 -13.53
N ILE A 104 14.09 -19.65 -13.73
CA ILE A 104 13.45 -20.96 -13.68
C ILE A 104 13.30 -21.54 -15.09
N ALA A 105 13.47 -22.86 -15.21
CA ALA A 105 13.28 -23.60 -16.47
C ALA A 105 11.87 -23.36 -17.06
N PRO A 106 11.74 -23.17 -18.38
CA PRO A 106 10.47 -22.80 -19.02
C PRO A 106 9.26 -23.65 -18.60
N GLU A 107 9.44 -24.95 -18.48
CA GLU A 107 8.42 -25.95 -18.13
C GLU A 107 7.93 -25.87 -16.68
N ASN A 108 8.68 -25.20 -15.80
CA ASN A 108 8.37 -25.12 -14.36
C ASN A 108 7.88 -23.73 -13.93
N ARG A 109 7.83 -22.73 -14.83
CA ARG A 109 7.43 -21.36 -14.50
C ARG A 109 5.94 -21.28 -14.14
N SER A 110 5.62 -20.43 -13.17
CA SER A 110 4.25 -20.23 -12.69
C SER A 110 3.30 -19.58 -13.69
N GLY A 111 3.83 -18.75 -14.61
CA GLY A 111 3.02 -17.88 -15.46
C GLY A 111 2.26 -16.79 -14.70
N CYS A 112 2.68 -16.45 -13.47
CA CYS A 112 1.96 -15.60 -12.52
C CYS A 112 1.42 -14.29 -13.11
N LEU A 113 2.25 -13.51 -13.82
CA LEU A 113 1.82 -12.24 -14.39
C LEU A 113 0.71 -12.40 -15.44
N ALA A 114 0.81 -13.42 -16.29
CA ALA A 114 -0.21 -13.70 -17.30
C ALA A 114 -1.53 -14.15 -16.65
N VAL A 115 -1.46 -14.99 -15.60
CA VAL A 115 -2.64 -15.42 -14.83
C VAL A 115 -3.34 -14.24 -14.16
N ILE A 116 -2.58 -13.32 -13.56
CA ILE A 116 -3.14 -12.11 -12.95
C ILE A 116 -3.88 -11.28 -13.99
N GLU A 117 -3.26 -11.03 -15.14
CA GLU A 117 -3.84 -10.22 -16.21
C GLU A 117 -5.10 -10.86 -16.78
N GLU A 118 -5.07 -12.15 -17.10
CA GLU A 118 -6.21 -12.89 -17.62
C GLU A 118 -7.40 -12.85 -16.65
N VAL A 119 -7.18 -13.17 -15.37
CA VAL A 119 -8.24 -13.14 -14.35
C VAL A 119 -8.81 -11.73 -14.19
N MET A 120 -7.97 -10.70 -14.16
CA MET A 120 -8.45 -9.33 -14.02
C MET A 120 -9.24 -8.88 -15.25
N LEU A 121 -8.86 -9.27 -16.47
CA LEU A 121 -9.59 -8.94 -17.69
C LEU A 121 -10.95 -9.65 -17.76
N ASP A 122 -11.00 -10.93 -17.39
CA ASP A 122 -12.21 -11.76 -17.43
C ASP A 122 -13.21 -11.40 -16.32
N GLU A 123 -12.71 -11.01 -15.14
CA GLU A 123 -13.51 -10.61 -14.00
C GLU A 123 -13.31 -9.13 -13.64
N PRO A 124 -13.78 -8.16 -14.43
CA PRO A 124 -13.38 -6.77 -14.28
C PRO A 124 -14.13 -5.98 -13.20
N GLN A 125 -15.03 -6.60 -12.43
CA GLN A 125 -15.99 -5.94 -11.53
C GLN A 125 -15.35 -5.01 -10.49
N TYR A 126 -14.13 -5.32 -10.02
CA TYR A 126 -13.47 -4.52 -8.98
C TYR A 126 -12.67 -3.34 -9.52
N TRP A 127 -12.40 -3.27 -10.82
CA TRP A 127 -11.58 -2.21 -11.42
C TRP A 127 -12.23 -1.46 -12.58
N LYS A 128 -13.22 -2.03 -13.28
CA LYS A 128 -13.81 -1.46 -14.52
C LYS A 128 -14.32 -0.03 -14.39
N LYS A 129 -14.86 0.35 -13.24
CA LYS A 129 -15.36 1.71 -12.97
C LYS A 129 -14.28 2.72 -12.59
N TYR A 130 -13.04 2.26 -12.43
CA TYR A 130 -11.90 3.08 -12.01
C TYR A 130 -10.95 3.33 -13.17
N TYR A 131 -10.65 2.31 -13.98
CA TYR A 131 -9.58 2.40 -14.98
C TYR A 131 -10.05 2.82 -16.36
N ARG A 132 -9.10 3.24 -17.20
CA ARG A 132 -9.33 3.70 -18.56
C ARG A 132 -9.84 2.57 -19.47
N THR A 133 -10.56 2.94 -20.53
CA THR A 133 -11.26 2.00 -21.42
C THR A 133 -10.41 1.47 -22.58
N GLY A 134 -9.33 2.16 -22.97
CA GLY A 134 -8.39 1.67 -23.97
C GLY A 134 -7.68 0.41 -23.47
N PHE A 135 -7.51 -0.61 -24.32
CA PHE A 135 -6.95 -1.90 -23.87
C PHE A 135 -5.57 -1.77 -23.23
N ASN A 136 -4.61 -1.11 -23.90
CA ASN A 136 -3.29 -0.93 -23.31
C ASN A 136 -3.31 0.03 -22.11
N ASP A 137 -4.18 1.03 -22.12
CA ASP A 137 -4.34 1.96 -20.98
C ASP A 137 -4.87 1.24 -19.74
N SER A 138 -5.83 0.33 -19.93
CA SER A 138 -6.39 -0.47 -18.84
C SER A 138 -5.35 -1.44 -18.28
N LEU A 139 -4.49 -2.02 -19.12
CA LEU A 139 -3.37 -2.85 -18.66
C LEU A 139 -2.36 -2.04 -17.83
N LEU A 140 -2.03 -0.82 -18.25
CA LEU A 140 -1.17 0.07 -17.47
C LEU A 140 -1.80 0.40 -16.11
N ASP A 141 -3.10 0.69 -16.06
CA ASP A 141 -3.80 0.95 -14.81
C ASP A 141 -3.90 -0.29 -13.92
N ILE A 142 -4.20 -1.47 -14.49
CA ILE A 142 -4.21 -2.76 -13.79
C ILE A 142 -2.88 -3.01 -13.08
N ARG A 143 -1.78 -2.74 -13.77
CA ARG A 143 -0.42 -3.03 -13.29
C ARG A 143 0.09 -1.96 -12.32
N TYR A 144 -0.16 -0.68 -12.60
CA TYR A 144 0.62 0.40 -11.99
C TYR A 144 -0.20 1.48 -11.29
N SER A 145 -1.53 1.46 -11.39
CA SER A 145 -2.36 2.49 -10.75
C SER A 145 -2.19 2.51 -9.23
N LEU A 146 -2.00 3.70 -8.65
CA LEU A 146 -1.97 3.93 -7.19
C LEU A 146 -3.30 3.57 -6.51
N SER A 147 -4.39 3.48 -7.27
CA SER A 147 -5.68 2.99 -6.77
C SER A 147 -5.66 1.51 -6.35
N ASP A 148 -4.65 0.75 -6.79
CA ASP A 148 -4.33 -0.63 -6.37
C ASP A 148 -5.51 -1.61 -6.41
N ARG A 149 -6.32 -1.57 -7.49
CA ARG A 149 -7.52 -2.42 -7.58
C ARG A 149 -7.18 -3.92 -7.73
N ILE A 150 -5.93 -4.27 -8.04
CA ILE A 150 -5.45 -5.66 -8.01
C ILE A 150 -5.59 -6.30 -6.62
N ARG A 151 -5.63 -5.53 -5.52
CA ARG A 151 -5.74 -6.09 -4.16
C ARG A 151 -6.95 -6.97 -3.93
N TYR A 152 -8.03 -6.76 -4.69
CA TYR A 152 -9.25 -7.57 -4.61
C TYR A 152 -9.10 -8.95 -5.27
N TYR A 153 -8.03 -9.17 -6.04
CA TYR A 153 -7.80 -10.39 -6.81
C TYR A 153 -6.79 -11.34 -6.17
N TRP A 154 -6.01 -10.91 -5.17
CA TRP A 154 -5.11 -11.81 -4.43
C TRP A 154 -5.80 -13.06 -3.84
N PRO A 155 -7.06 -12.99 -3.36
CA PRO A 155 -7.77 -14.19 -2.89
C PRO A 155 -8.25 -15.13 -4.01
N HIS A 156 -8.19 -14.72 -5.28
CA HIS A 156 -8.67 -15.53 -6.40
C HIS A 156 -7.81 -16.81 -6.54
N SER A 157 -8.45 -17.97 -6.67
CA SER A 157 -7.77 -19.27 -6.60
C SER A 157 -6.64 -19.44 -7.62
N ARG A 158 -6.86 -19.03 -8.88
CA ARG A 158 -5.83 -19.08 -9.94
C ARG A 158 -4.61 -18.23 -9.60
N ILE A 159 -4.83 -17.02 -9.07
CA ILE A 159 -3.75 -16.09 -8.72
C ILE A 159 -3.00 -16.60 -7.49
N LYS A 160 -3.74 -17.03 -6.46
CA LYS A 160 -3.14 -17.61 -5.25
C LYS A 160 -2.24 -18.81 -5.60
N ASN A 161 -2.72 -19.71 -6.45
CA ASN A 161 -1.95 -20.90 -6.84
C ASN A 161 -0.72 -20.53 -7.67
N SER A 162 -0.82 -19.61 -8.63
CA SER A 162 0.35 -19.21 -9.45
C SER A 162 1.40 -18.48 -8.61
N VAL A 163 0.98 -17.62 -7.68
CA VAL A 163 1.89 -16.97 -6.73
C VAL A 163 2.58 -18.01 -5.84
N GLU A 164 1.85 -18.97 -5.28
CA GLU A 164 2.46 -20.04 -4.47
C GLU A 164 3.48 -20.87 -5.25
N THR A 165 3.15 -21.27 -6.48
CA THR A 165 4.11 -21.97 -7.37
C THR A 165 5.38 -21.15 -7.60
N MET A 166 5.23 -19.85 -7.87
CA MET A 166 6.37 -18.94 -8.03
C MET A 166 7.22 -18.86 -6.77
N MET A 167 6.60 -18.77 -5.59
CA MET A 167 7.31 -18.71 -4.31
C MET A 167 8.11 -20.00 -4.07
N VAL A 168 7.49 -21.17 -4.25
CA VAL A 168 8.17 -22.48 -4.11
C VAL A 168 9.33 -22.60 -5.09
N ASN A 169 9.15 -22.20 -6.35
CA ASN A 169 10.22 -22.22 -7.35
C ASN A 169 11.43 -21.38 -6.92
N LEU A 170 11.19 -20.16 -6.44
CA LEU A 170 12.23 -19.21 -6.07
C LEU A 170 12.89 -19.54 -4.72
N GLU A 171 12.21 -20.27 -3.82
CA GLU A 171 12.81 -20.77 -2.58
C GLU A 171 13.80 -21.93 -2.82
N GLY A 172 13.66 -22.65 -3.94
CA GLY A 172 14.53 -23.76 -4.32
C GLY A 172 15.84 -23.36 -5.02
N VAL A 173 16.07 -22.06 -5.26
CA VAL A 173 17.21 -21.55 -6.02
C VAL A 173 17.81 -20.31 -5.37
N ASP A 174 19.12 -20.11 -5.54
CA ASP A 174 19.78 -18.87 -5.13
C ASP A 174 19.48 -17.76 -6.14
N ILE A 175 18.82 -16.69 -5.71
CA ILE A 175 18.58 -15.50 -6.56
C ILE A 175 19.88 -14.69 -6.67
N PRO A 176 20.43 -14.49 -7.88
CA PRO A 176 21.64 -13.70 -8.06
C PRO A 176 21.47 -12.25 -7.57
N LEU A 177 22.47 -11.74 -6.84
CA LEU A 177 22.45 -10.37 -6.30
C LEU A 177 22.20 -9.30 -7.37
N GLY A 178 22.72 -9.49 -8.59
CA GLY A 178 22.48 -8.59 -9.71
C GLY A 178 20.99 -8.47 -10.09
N MET A 179 20.22 -9.56 -9.98
CA MET A 179 18.78 -9.54 -10.25
C MET A 179 18.03 -8.79 -9.14
N ILE A 180 18.43 -8.97 -7.88
CA ILE A 180 17.85 -8.21 -6.75
C ILE A 180 18.19 -6.73 -6.90
N SER A 181 19.42 -6.37 -7.25
CA SER A 181 19.79 -4.98 -7.55
C SER A 181 18.96 -4.37 -8.67
N GLN A 182 18.62 -5.15 -9.70
CA GLN A 182 17.85 -4.69 -10.86
C GLN A 182 16.37 -4.48 -10.54
N TYR A 183 15.74 -5.40 -9.82
CA TYR A 183 14.29 -5.44 -9.63
C TYR A 183 13.82 -4.99 -8.24
N LEU A 184 14.68 -5.10 -7.22
CA LEU A 184 14.41 -4.80 -5.82
C LEU A 184 15.58 -4.01 -5.19
N PRO A 185 15.92 -2.82 -5.72
CA PRO A 185 17.18 -2.12 -5.40
C PRO A 185 17.33 -1.77 -3.91
N LYS A 186 16.26 -1.35 -3.24
CA LYS A 186 16.29 -1.03 -1.80
C LYS A 186 16.51 -2.27 -0.93
N GLN A 187 15.99 -3.43 -1.36
CA GLN A 187 16.22 -4.69 -0.69
C GLN A 187 17.66 -5.15 -0.91
N PHE A 188 18.22 -4.94 -2.11
CA PHE A 188 19.63 -5.19 -2.39
C PHE A 188 20.56 -4.36 -1.48
N GLU A 189 20.30 -3.07 -1.30
CA GLU A 189 21.06 -2.22 -0.36
C GLU A 189 21.09 -2.82 1.06
N ARG A 190 19.95 -3.33 1.54
CA ARG A 190 19.84 -3.98 2.87
C ARG A 190 20.51 -5.34 2.94
N ILE A 191 20.55 -6.07 1.84
CA ILE A 191 21.33 -7.32 1.75
C ILE A 191 22.82 -6.98 1.81
N GLN A 192 23.26 -5.92 1.12
CA GLN A 192 24.66 -5.47 1.15
C GLN A 192 25.11 -5.04 2.54
N SER A 193 24.23 -4.41 3.33
CA SER A 193 24.53 -4.05 4.72
C SER A 193 24.35 -5.21 5.72
N GLY A 194 23.88 -6.37 5.28
CA GLY A 194 23.66 -7.55 6.13
C GLY A 194 22.38 -7.49 6.98
N GLU A 195 21.46 -6.57 6.68
CA GLU A 195 20.18 -6.38 7.38
C GLU A 195 19.04 -7.25 6.81
N LEU A 196 19.23 -7.81 5.62
CA LEU A 196 18.22 -8.59 4.90
C LEU A 196 18.85 -9.81 4.21
N SER A 197 18.06 -10.87 4.03
CA SER A 197 18.45 -12.06 3.26
C SER A 197 17.72 -12.09 1.91
N ALA A 198 18.32 -12.76 0.92
CA ALA A 198 17.75 -12.95 -0.42
C ALA A 198 16.59 -13.97 -0.48
N ILE A 199 15.83 -14.13 0.61
CA ILE A 199 14.69 -15.07 0.68
C ILE A 199 13.45 -14.36 0.11
N PRO A 200 12.72 -14.96 -0.87
CA PRO A 200 11.57 -14.33 -1.52
C PRO A 200 10.55 -13.73 -0.54
N HIS A 201 10.18 -14.47 0.50
CA HIS A 201 9.26 -13.98 1.53
C HIS A 201 9.79 -12.73 2.26
N GLN A 202 11.09 -12.69 2.60
CA GLN A 202 11.70 -11.55 3.28
C GLN A 202 11.77 -10.32 2.37
N LEU A 203 11.97 -10.50 1.07
CA LEU A 203 11.93 -9.41 0.08
C LEU A 203 10.54 -8.76 0.02
N ILE A 204 9.47 -9.58 0.03
CA ILE A 204 8.08 -9.08 0.09
C ILE A 204 7.84 -8.32 1.40
N MET A 205 8.23 -8.91 2.53
CA MET A 205 8.06 -8.27 3.84
C MET A 205 8.79 -6.93 3.89
N ASP A 206 10.03 -6.85 3.39
CA ASP A 206 10.80 -5.62 3.42
C ASP A 206 10.23 -4.52 2.51
N LYS A 207 9.61 -4.88 1.37
CA LYS A 207 8.84 -3.94 0.54
C LYS A 207 7.67 -3.34 1.31
N ILE A 208 6.94 -4.14 2.09
CA ILE A 208 5.84 -3.67 2.94
C ILE A 208 6.38 -2.83 4.11
N TYR A 209 7.50 -3.25 4.71
CA TYR A 209 8.15 -2.51 5.79
C TYR A 209 8.59 -1.12 5.37
N ASP A 210 8.95 -0.89 4.10
CA ASP A 210 9.25 0.46 3.65
C ASP A 210 8.08 1.44 3.77
N VAL A 211 6.85 0.97 3.50
CA VAL A 211 5.65 1.76 3.74
C VAL A 211 5.49 2.00 5.24
N LEU A 212 5.55 0.94 6.05
CA LEU A 212 5.39 1.05 7.50
C LEU A 212 6.47 1.90 8.18
N ARG A 213 7.70 1.90 7.68
CA ARG A 213 8.80 2.75 8.17
C ARG A 213 8.51 4.23 7.95
N ALA A 214 7.84 4.61 6.86
CA ALA A 214 7.44 5.99 6.61
C ALA A 214 6.38 6.46 7.63
N TYR A 215 5.38 5.62 7.91
CA TYR A 215 4.38 5.91 8.95
C TYR A 215 5.00 5.95 10.34
N ARG A 216 5.87 4.99 10.67
CA ARG A 216 6.60 4.97 11.94
C ARG A 216 7.41 6.25 12.14
N TYR A 217 8.05 6.77 11.10
CA TYR A 217 8.77 8.04 11.20
C TYR A 217 7.87 9.23 11.52
N GLY A 218 6.63 9.23 11.04
CA GLY A 218 5.67 10.28 11.40
C GLY A 218 5.10 10.12 12.81
N CYS A 219 4.92 8.88 13.27
CA CYS A 219 4.18 8.58 14.50
C CYS A 219 5.06 8.32 15.74
N ALA A 220 6.38 8.17 15.58
CA ALA A 220 7.29 7.84 16.68
C ALA A 220 8.50 8.80 16.71
N GLU A 221 8.98 9.08 17.92
CA GLU A 221 10.22 9.83 18.19
C GLU A 221 11.48 9.03 17.82
#